data_AF-I7AF64-F1
#
_entry.id   AF-I7AF64-F1
#
_cell.length_a   1.000
_cell.length_b   1.000
_cell.length_c   1.000
_cell.angle_alpha   90.00
_cell.angle_beta   90.00
_cell.angle_gamma   90.00
#
_symmetry.space_group_name_H-M   'P 1'
#
loop_
_entity.id
_entity.type
_entity.pdbx_description
1 polymer ?
#
loop_
_entity_poly.entity_id
_entity_poly.type
_entity_poly.pdbx_seq_one_letter_code
_entity_poly.pdbx_strand_id
1 'polypeptide(L)'
;MDSPRMEKEIDDLFLNEGGGKVDQDKINMLERCMGEIPKIYPNLEQVRTKCKEIDLSLSLYTIKLESLAKEMKEIERENTKLENEIRYQTSIYEHLKELLINVEIKEDHFIALESESFDSIDGVCRIEKALEVLDSFCVDEYDIRIVREKKERINDALRGFYKRFITYLGGFMVGSESSGELKVHKGLYGAIKRFKKIIQHSKRYRDYYIVICSIYMARSKKLYEREFGFHLKTVLRLLKEGVTQDKVDSIFETLFESYRSIVRCEDRFLKSMEIEGTCAEIFRNTGLLITEFVEDVYDIADAETLNGLGKSWKEIRPDEDVYGSFQNELRNVYEKLESGYLKKKMGRKENGVGKLEEVLRKSSNEEVKRKAVVLGVQRVMEEEDRGDLKRTIGRWRLLNHMKNVCSERISEVEDAERKVESEFEKSCIDTILGNGKVVENVRGVLPLIGGEKSFRDKVIKKMREMISNNVEEKEVEEVDKLLREAV
;
A
#
# COMPACT_ATOMS: atom_id res chain seq x y z
N MET A 1 -103.68 -8.19 -34.46
CA MET A 1 -104.42 -8.12 -33.19
C MET A 1 -104.23 -6.69 -32.71
N ASP A 2 -105.16 -5.75 -32.84
CA ASP A 2 -106.62 -5.82 -32.88
C ASP A 2 -107.16 -4.73 -33.81
N SER A 3 -108.09 -5.08 -34.69
CA SER A 3 -109.26 -4.22 -34.88
C SER A 3 -110.52 -5.05 -35.19
N PRO A 4 -110.94 -5.96 -34.28
CA PRO A 4 -112.23 -6.64 -34.39
C PRO A 4 -113.43 -5.68 -34.22
N ARG A 5 -113.18 -4.38 -34.06
CA ARG A 5 -114.22 -3.35 -33.98
C ARG A 5 -114.74 -2.95 -35.36
N MET A 6 -113.87 -2.90 -36.38
CA MET A 6 -114.26 -2.39 -37.70
C MET A 6 -115.06 -3.43 -38.50
N GLU A 7 -114.75 -4.72 -38.39
CA GLU A 7 -115.53 -5.79 -39.03
C GLU A 7 -116.90 -6.01 -38.35
N LYS A 8 -116.99 -5.91 -37.02
CA LYS A 8 -118.26 -6.01 -36.29
C LYS A 8 -119.22 -4.84 -36.57
N GLU A 9 -118.70 -3.62 -36.70
CA GLU A 9 -119.53 -2.45 -37.03
C GLU A 9 -120.09 -2.52 -38.45
N ILE A 10 -119.41 -3.23 -39.37
CA ILE A 10 -119.90 -3.47 -40.73
C ILE A 10 -120.95 -4.58 -40.74
N ASP A 11 -120.76 -5.68 -40.01
CA ASP A 11 -121.75 -6.77 -39.94
C ASP A 11 -123.08 -6.34 -39.28
N ASP A 12 -123.04 -5.51 -38.23
CA ASP A 12 -124.24 -4.95 -37.60
C ASP A 12 -125.02 -3.98 -38.54
N LEU A 13 -124.37 -3.45 -39.58
CA LEU A 13 -124.94 -2.54 -40.57
C LEU A 13 -125.70 -3.27 -41.69
N PHE A 14 -125.47 -4.57 -41.90
CA PHE A 14 -126.03 -5.33 -43.02
C PHE A 14 -126.87 -6.56 -42.63
N LEU A 15 -126.93 -6.97 -41.35
CA LEU A 15 -127.59 -8.22 -40.92
C LEU A 15 -128.89 -8.10 -40.09
N ASN A 16 -129.42 -6.90 -39.82
CA ASN A 16 -130.76 -6.75 -39.24
C ASN A 16 -131.73 -6.12 -40.25
N GLU A 17 -132.36 -6.98 -41.05
CA GLU A 17 -133.53 -6.62 -41.86
C GLU A 17 -134.73 -6.35 -40.93
N GLY A 18 -135.02 -5.06 -40.72
CA GLY A 18 -136.14 -4.59 -39.92
C GLY A 18 -136.62 -3.22 -40.36
N GLY A 19 -137.04 -3.11 -41.63
CA GLY A 19 -137.96 -2.10 -42.15
C GLY A 19 -137.77 -0.65 -41.72
N GLY A 20 -137.02 0.13 -42.50
CA GLY A 20 -137.10 1.59 -42.47
C GLY A 20 -135.78 2.28 -42.77
N LYS A 21 -135.69 2.87 -43.97
CA LYS A 21 -134.73 3.89 -44.41
C LYS A 21 -133.27 3.65 -44.00
N VAL A 22 -132.45 3.25 -44.98
CA VAL A 22 -130.99 3.28 -44.87
C VAL A 22 -130.58 4.61 -44.25
N ASP A 23 -129.84 4.54 -43.14
CA ASP A 23 -129.49 5.67 -42.28
C ASP A 23 -128.71 6.70 -43.11
N GLN A 24 -129.42 7.71 -43.60
CA GLN A 24 -128.92 8.64 -44.63
C GLN A 24 -127.68 9.38 -44.13
N ASP A 25 -127.52 9.55 -42.81
CA ASP A 25 -126.36 10.17 -42.21
C ASP A 25 -125.10 9.28 -42.30
N LYS A 26 -125.23 7.95 -42.20
CA LYS A 26 -124.10 7.03 -42.43
C LYS A 26 -123.72 6.96 -43.91
N ILE A 27 -124.70 6.99 -44.83
CA ILE A 27 -124.42 7.11 -46.28
C ILE A 27 -123.74 8.43 -46.57
N ASN A 28 -124.23 9.56 -46.05
CA ASN A 28 -123.66 10.88 -46.30
C ASN A 28 -122.25 11.01 -45.69
N MET A 29 -121.98 10.38 -44.53
CA MET A 29 -120.64 10.34 -43.95
C MET A 29 -119.70 9.46 -44.78
N LEU A 30 -120.17 8.31 -45.29
CA LEU A 30 -119.43 7.47 -46.23
C LEU A 30 -119.19 8.16 -47.57
N GLU A 31 -120.17 8.88 -48.14
CA GLU A 31 -120.02 9.68 -49.37
C GLU A 31 -119.06 10.84 -49.16
N ARG A 32 -119.11 11.50 -48.00
CA ARG A 32 -118.18 12.57 -47.67
C ARG A 32 -116.76 12.04 -47.44
N CYS A 33 -116.60 10.92 -46.73
CA CYS A 33 -115.31 10.23 -46.60
C CYS A 33 -114.81 9.71 -47.96
N MET A 34 -115.67 9.14 -48.80
CA MET A 34 -115.36 8.74 -50.18
C MET A 34 -115.09 9.93 -51.10
N GLY A 35 -115.59 11.12 -50.79
CA GLY A 35 -115.29 12.36 -51.50
C GLY A 35 -114.00 13.05 -51.02
N GLU A 36 -113.60 12.81 -49.77
CA GLU A 36 -112.35 13.31 -49.18
C GLU A 36 -111.15 12.35 -49.40
N ILE A 37 -111.37 11.03 -49.48
CA ILE A 37 -110.33 10.02 -49.79
C ILE A 37 -109.59 10.32 -51.12
N PRO A 38 -110.26 10.66 -52.24
CA PRO A 38 -109.61 11.06 -53.48
C PRO A 38 -108.81 12.35 -53.38
N LYS A 39 -109.05 13.19 -52.36
CA LYS A 39 -108.27 14.40 -52.08
C LYS A 39 -107.05 14.10 -51.19
N ILE A 40 -107.13 13.07 -50.36
CA ILE A 40 -106.04 12.62 -49.47
C ILE A 40 -105.07 11.68 -50.20
N TYR A 41 -105.58 10.82 -51.09
CA TYR A 41 -104.78 9.83 -51.82
C TYR A 41 -103.61 10.44 -52.63
N PRO A 42 -103.77 11.56 -53.36
CA PRO A 42 -102.66 12.22 -54.04
C PRO A 42 -101.60 12.74 -53.07
N ASN A 43 -102.00 13.25 -51.90
CA ASN A 43 -101.06 13.70 -50.87
C ASN A 43 -100.31 12.52 -50.24
N LEU A 44 -100.98 11.40 -50.00
CA LEU A 44 -100.35 10.14 -49.56
C LEU A 44 -99.37 9.60 -50.61
N GLU A 45 -99.70 9.66 -51.89
CA GLU A 45 -98.79 9.22 -52.96
C GLU A 45 -97.60 10.18 -53.12
N GLN A 46 -97.80 11.48 -52.93
CA GLN A 46 -96.69 12.46 -52.84
C GLN A 46 -95.80 12.21 -51.63
N VAL A 47 -96.38 11.94 -50.45
CA VAL A 47 -95.62 11.57 -49.24
C VAL A 47 -94.85 10.28 -49.48
N ARG A 48 -95.48 9.27 -50.08
CA ARG A 48 -94.84 7.99 -50.43
C ARG A 48 -93.68 8.19 -51.41
N THR A 49 -93.85 9.07 -52.40
CA THR A 49 -92.80 9.41 -53.36
C THR A 49 -91.63 10.11 -52.67
N LYS A 50 -91.92 11.11 -51.82
CA LYS A 50 -90.88 11.77 -50.99
C LYS A 50 -90.18 10.79 -50.05
N CYS A 51 -90.91 9.86 -49.43
CA CYS A 51 -90.30 8.81 -48.61
C CYS A 51 -89.36 7.92 -49.43
N LYS A 52 -89.72 7.55 -50.67
CA LYS A 52 -88.83 6.81 -51.58
C LYS A 52 -87.59 7.61 -51.99
N GLU A 53 -87.75 8.91 -52.25
CA GLU A 53 -86.63 9.81 -52.57
C GLU A 53 -85.67 9.96 -51.38
N ILE A 54 -86.21 10.09 -50.16
CA ILE A 54 -85.43 10.11 -48.92
C ILE A 54 -84.71 8.78 -48.72
N ASP A 55 -85.37 7.65 -48.94
CA ASP A 55 -84.79 6.32 -48.79
C ASP A 55 -83.65 6.07 -49.79
N LEU A 56 -83.83 6.50 -51.05
CA LEU A 56 -82.78 6.48 -52.07
C LEU A 56 -81.60 7.38 -51.68
N SER A 57 -81.88 8.59 -51.18
CA SER A 57 -80.85 9.53 -50.73
C SER A 57 -80.06 8.97 -49.54
N LEU A 58 -80.75 8.40 -48.55
CA LEU A 58 -80.13 7.74 -47.40
C LEU A 58 -79.26 6.56 -47.84
N SER A 59 -79.75 5.74 -48.78
CA SER A 59 -78.97 4.64 -49.35
C SER A 59 -77.69 5.13 -50.02
N LEU A 60 -77.76 6.22 -50.80
CA LEU A 60 -76.59 6.85 -51.41
C LEU A 60 -75.62 7.43 -50.38
N TYR A 61 -76.14 8.07 -49.32
CA TYR A 61 -75.29 8.56 -48.23
C TYR A 61 -74.62 7.43 -47.46
N THR A 62 -75.31 6.32 -47.20
CA THR A 62 -74.72 5.13 -46.57
C THR A 62 -73.59 4.57 -47.42
N ILE A 63 -73.80 4.41 -48.74
CA ILE A 63 -72.73 3.96 -49.66
C ILE A 63 -71.53 4.91 -49.63
N LYS A 64 -71.77 6.23 -49.64
CA LYS A 64 -70.68 7.23 -49.56
C LYS A 64 -69.94 7.16 -48.22
N LEU A 65 -70.65 7.03 -47.11
CA LEU A 65 -70.05 6.90 -45.78
C LEU A 65 -69.25 5.60 -45.64
N GLU A 66 -69.73 4.49 -46.20
CA GLU A 66 -68.99 3.23 -46.21
C GLU A 66 -67.73 3.31 -47.09
N SER A 67 -67.80 3.95 -48.27
CA SER A 67 -66.62 4.20 -49.10
C SER A 67 -65.60 5.05 -48.36
N LEU A 68 -66.04 6.17 -47.78
CA LEU A 68 -65.17 7.07 -47.02
C LEU A 68 -64.57 6.36 -45.79
N ALA A 69 -65.34 5.53 -45.09
CA ALA A 69 -64.83 4.76 -43.96
C ALA A 69 -63.79 3.70 -44.38
N LYS A 70 -63.92 3.11 -45.58
CA LYS A 70 -62.90 2.22 -46.14
C LYS A 70 -61.63 2.99 -46.49
N GLU A 71 -61.76 4.10 -47.21
CA GLU A 71 -60.64 4.98 -47.57
C GLU A 71 -59.92 5.49 -46.32
N MET A 72 -60.64 5.93 -45.28
CA MET A 72 -60.04 6.36 -44.01
C MET A 72 -59.27 5.23 -43.32
N LYS A 73 -59.80 4.00 -43.32
CA LYS A 73 -59.07 2.84 -42.75
C LYS A 73 -57.84 2.48 -43.55
N GLU A 74 -57.86 2.65 -44.87
CA GLU A 74 -56.68 2.46 -45.72
C GLU A 74 -55.62 3.52 -45.41
N ILE A 75 -56.01 4.79 -45.34
CA ILE A 75 -55.11 5.90 -44.96
C ILE A 75 -54.51 5.67 -43.56
N GLU A 76 -55.30 5.23 -42.58
CA GLU A 76 -54.81 4.94 -41.23
C GLU A 76 -53.77 3.80 -41.21
N ARG A 77 -53.99 2.75 -42.01
CA ARG A 77 -53.00 1.67 -42.18
C ARG A 77 -51.74 2.14 -42.87
N GLU A 78 -51.85 2.99 -43.89
CA GLU A 78 -50.68 3.57 -44.56
C GLU A 78 -49.90 4.49 -43.63
N ASN A 79 -50.58 5.33 -42.86
CA ASN A 79 -49.94 6.21 -41.87
C ASN A 79 -49.18 5.41 -40.81
N THR A 80 -49.80 4.37 -40.24
CA THR A 80 -49.12 3.52 -39.25
C THR A 80 -47.93 2.75 -39.85
N LYS A 81 -48.00 2.35 -41.12
CA LYS A 81 -46.86 1.76 -41.82
C LYS A 81 -45.72 2.78 -41.99
N LEU A 82 -46.05 4.00 -42.43
CA LEU A 82 -45.09 5.08 -42.61
C LEU A 82 -44.43 5.50 -41.28
N GLU A 83 -45.20 5.60 -40.19
CA GLU A 83 -44.66 5.92 -38.86
C GLU A 83 -43.64 4.87 -38.39
N ASN A 84 -43.94 3.59 -38.59
CA ASN A 84 -43.01 2.51 -38.26
C ASN A 84 -41.73 2.57 -39.13
N GLU A 85 -41.87 2.89 -40.41
CA GLU A 85 -40.74 3.06 -41.33
C GLU A 85 -39.86 4.25 -40.94
N ILE A 86 -40.47 5.40 -40.61
CA ILE A 86 -39.76 6.58 -40.10
C ILE A 86 -38.98 6.23 -38.83
N ARG A 87 -39.61 5.53 -37.87
CA ARG A 87 -38.93 5.12 -36.63
C ARG A 87 -37.75 4.20 -36.90
N TYR A 88 -37.90 3.23 -37.80
CA TYR A 88 -36.82 2.32 -38.18
C TYR A 88 -35.67 3.04 -38.88
N GLN A 89 -35.97 3.91 -39.85
CA GLN A 89 -34.97 4.71 -40.56
C GLN A 89 -34.23 5.67 -39.61
N THR A 90 -34.94 6.28 -38.66
CA THR A 90 -34.32 7.16 -37.66
C THR A 90 -33.34 6.39 -36.78
N SER A 91 -33.73 5.20 -36.32
CA SER A 91 -32.84 4.34 -35.53
C SER A 91 -31.59 3.91 -36.31
N ILE A 92 -31.72 3.52 -37.58
CA ILE A 92 -30.56 3.20 -38.43
C ILE A 92 -29.64 4.41 -38.57
N TYR A 93 -30.21 5.60 -38.83
CA TYR A 93 -29.44 6.81 -39.00
C TYR A 93 -28.62 7.16 -37.74
N GLU A 94 -29.20 7.01 -36.55
CA GLU A 94 -28.49 7.22 -35.28
C GLU A 94 -27.31 6.26 -35.12
N HIS A 95 -27.51 4.96 -35.39
CA HIS A 95 -26.42 3.96 -35.33
C HIS A 95 -25.33 4.25 -36.36
N LEU A 96 -25.69 4.65 -37.58
CA LEU A 96 -24.72 5.03 -38.61
C LEU A 96 -23.94 6.29 -38.24
N LYS A 97 -24.61 7.25 -37.60
CA LYS A 97 -23.96 8.48 -37.12
C LYS A 97 -22.95 8.19 -36.01
N GLU A 98 -23.30 7.34 -35.05
CA GLU A 98 -22.37 6.88 -34.00
C GLU A 98 -21.18 6.12 -34.59
N LEU A 99 -21.44 5.20 -35.53
CA LEU A 99 -20.38 4.46 -36.23
C LEU A 99 -19.46 5.39 -37.02
N LEU A 100 -20.02 6.39 -37.72
CA LEU A 100 -19.23 7.37 -38.46
C LEU A 100 -18.30 8.16 -37.53
N ILE A 101 -18.84 8.68 -36.42
CA ILE A 101 -18.06 9.43 -35.42
C ILE A 101 -16.91 8.58 -34.87
N ASN A 102 -17.17 7.30 -34.57
CA ASN A 102 -16.16 6.40 -34.04
C ASN A 102 -15.11 5.99 -35.08
N VAL A 103 -15.50 5.83 -36.34
CA VAL A 103 -14.57 5.45 -37.44
C VAL A 103 -13.72 6.64 -37.90
N GLU A 104 -14.22 7.87 -37.75
CA GLU A 104 -13.55 9.12 -38.16
C GLU A 104 -12.43 9.54 -37.18
N ILE A 105 -11.45 8.67 -36.97
CA ILE A 105 -10.18 9.05 -36.36
C ILE A 105 -9.31 9.69 -37.44
N LYS A 106 -9.02 10.98 -37.25
CA LYS A 106 -8.16 11.78 -38.13
C LYS A 106 -6.76 11.20 -38.23
N GLU A 107 -6.20 11.27 -39.45
CA GLU A 107 -4.85 10.81 -39.76
C GLU A 107 -3.78 11.52 -38.91
N ASP A 108 -4.01 12.79 -38.58
CA ASP A 108 -3.13 13.60 -37.72
C ASP A 108 -2.84 12.95 -36.35
N HIS A 109 -3.76 12.16 -35.80
CA HIS A 109 -3.53 11.44 -34.55
C HIS A 109 -2.53 10.30 -34.72
N PHE A 110 -2.55 9.60 -35.86
CA PHE A 110 -1.58 8.56 -36.18
C PHE A 110 -0.20 9.18 -36.44
N ILE A 111 -0.15 10.28 -37.21
CA ILE A 111 1.09 11.04 -37.46
C ILE A 111 1.69 11.54 -36.14
N ALA A 112 0.87 12.07 -35.22
CA ALA A 112 1.34 12.49 -33.91
C ALA A 112 2.01 11.35 -33.14
N LEU A 113 1.44 10.15 -33.19
CA LEU A 113 2.04 8.97 -32.58
C LEU A 113 3.28 8.45 -33.28
N GLU A 114 3.52 8.77 -34.56
CA GLU A 114 4.66 8.28 -35.36
C GLU A 114 5.86 9.24 -35.43
N SER A 115 5.62 10.55 -35.46
CA SER A 115 6.67 11.53 -35.77
C SER A 115 6.85 12.67 -34.76
N GLU A 116 5.92 12.89 -33.82
CA GLU A 116 6.09 13.98 -32.86
C GLU A 116 7.25 13.74 -31.90
N SER A 117 7.92 14.85 -31.55
CA SER A 117 9.07 14.86 -30.65
C SER A 117 8.63 14.70 -29.19
N PHE A 118 9.46 14.00 -28.41
CA PHE A 118 9.32 13.88 -26.96
C PHE A 118 10.01 15.01 -26.19
N ASP A 119 10.82 15.84 -26.86
CA ASP A 119 11.60 16.91 -26.23
C ASP A 119 10.77 18.19 -26.04
N SER A 120 9.76 18.41 -26.89
CA SER A 120 8.89 19.59 -26.85
C SER A 120 7.59 19.32 -26.06
N ILE A 121 7.17 20.29 -25.25
CA ILE A 121 5.91 20.19 -24.50
C ILE A 121 4.72 20.08 -25.46
N ASP A 122 4.73 20.85 -26.55
CA ASP A 122 3.68 20.80 -27.56
C ASP A 122 3.59 19.43 -28.25
N GLY A 123 4.74 18.79 -28.53
CA GLY A 123 4.79 17.45 -29.10
C GLY A 123 4.20 16.41 -28.15
N VAL A 124 4.58 16.46 -26.86
CA VAL A 124 4.00 15.61 -25.82
C VAL A 124 2.49 15.82 -25.69
N CYS A 125 2.00 17.07 -25.68
CA CYS A 125 0.57 17.34 -25.61
C CYS A 125 -0.21 16.82 -26.84
N ARG A 126 0.39 16.84 -28.04
CA ARG A 126 -0.23 16.25 -29.24
C ARG A 126 -0.30 14.73 -29.15
N ILE A 127 0.76 14.10 -28.65
CA ILE A 127 0.81 12.66 -28.38
C ILE A 127 -0.27 12.27 -27.36
N GLU A 128 -0.38 13.00 -26.25
CA GLU A 128 -1.40 12.75 -25.22
C GLU A 128 -2.82 12.80 -25.81
N LYS A 129 -3.13 13.84 -26.59
CA LYS A 129 -4.43 13.96 -27.27
C LYS A 129 -4.68 12.82 -28.25
N ALA A 130 -3.65 12.39 -28.99
CA ALA A 130 -3.77 11.26 -29.89
C ALA A 130 -4.05 9.96 -29.12
N LEU A 131 -3.36 9.71 -28.01
CA LEU A 131 -3.62 8.55 -27.15
C LEU A 131 -5.05 8.56 -26.61
N GLU A 132 -5.55 9.71 -26.10
CA GLU A 132 -6.92 9.85 -25.61
C GLU A 132 -7.97 9.54 -26.69
N VAL A 133 -7.79 10.05 -27.91
CA VAL A 133 -8.71 9.80 -29.04
C VAL A 133 -8.66 8.33 -29.47
N LEU A 134 -7.47 7.74 -29.61
CA LEU A 134 -7.35 6.33 -30.00
C LEU A 134 -7.91 5.38 -28.93
N ASP A 135 -7.74 5.72 -27.65
CA ASP A 135 -8.27 4.94 -26.53
C ASP A 135 -9.79 5.05 -26.36
N SER A 136 -10.42 6.08 -26.94
CA SER A 136 -11.89 6.23 -26.97
C SER A 136 -12.56 5.35 -28.02
N PHE A 137 -11.80 4.70 -28.89
CA PHE A 137 -12.32 3.77 -29.90
C PHE A 137 -12.81 2.47 -29.26
N CYS A 138 -14.06 2.48 -28.77
CA CYS A 138 -14.73 1.33 -28.18
C CYS A 138 -15.87 0.89 -29.10
N VAL A 139 -15.57 0.00 -30.04
CA VAL A 139 -16.51 -0.47 -31.06
C VAL A 139 -16.51 -2.00 -31.08
N ASP A 140 -16.58 -2.60 -29.90
CA ASP A 140 -16.54 -4.06 -29.72
C ASP A 140 -17.85 -4.74 -30.15
N GLU A 141 -18.93 -3.98 -30.36
CA GLU A 141 -20.25 -4.50 -30.76
C GLU A 141 -20.45 -4.64 -32.28
N TYR A 142 -19.52 -4.17 -33.10
CA TYR A 142 -19.70 -4.15 -34.56
C TYR A 142 -18.74 -5.12 -35.27
N ASP A 143 -19.31 -6.17 -35.86
CA ASP A 143 -18.60 -7.15 -36.71
C ASP A 143 -18.31 -6.64 -38.14
N ILE A 144 -18.18 -5.32 -38.32
CA ILE A 144 -17.97 -4.70 -39.64
C ILE A 144 -16.49 -4.73 -39.99
N ARG A 145 -16.15 -5.18 -41.20
CA ARG A 145 -14.76 -5.31 -41.68
C ARG A 145 -13.93 -4.04 -41.49
N ILE A 146 -14.50 -2.87 -41.83
CA ILE A 146 -13.86 -1.56 -41.71
C ILE A 146 -13.51 -1.23 -40.24
N VAL A 147 -14.39 -1.59 -39.29
CA VAL A 147 -14.14 -1.40 -37.86
C VAL A 147 -12.97 -2.28 -37.39
N ARG A 148 -12.92 -3.53 -37.84
CA ARG A 148 -11.81 -4.44 -37.55
C ARG A 148 -10.48 -3.94 -38.10
N GLU A 149 -10.45 -3.56 -39.38
CA GLU A 149 -9.27 -2.98 -40.04
C GLU A 149 -8.78 -1.71 -39.31
N LYS A 150 -9.70 -0.84 -38.88
CA LYS A 150 -9.35 0.36 -38.11
C LYS A 150 -8.82 0.01 -36.73
N LYS A 151 -9.41 -0.96 -36.03
CA LYS A 151 -8.92 -1.45 -34.72
C LYS A 151 -7.51 -2.02 -34.82
N GLU A 152 -7.24 -2.84 -35.85
CA GLU A 152 -5.90 -3.36 -36.13
C GLU A 152 -4.90 -2.24 -36.39
N ARG A 153 -5.28 -1.25 -37.21
CA ARG A 153 -4.44 -0.07 -37.48
C ARG A 153 -4.12 0.74 -36.22
N ILE A 154 -5.10 0.93 -35.33
CA ILE A 154 -4.90 1.60 -34.03
C ILE A 154 -3.91 0.81 -33.18
N ASN A 155 -4.10 -0.51 -33.07
CA ASN A 155 -3.23 -1.38 -32.29
C ASN A 155 -1.78 -1.37 -32.81
N ASP A 156 -1.58 -1.39 -34.13
CA ASP A 156 -0.26 -1.33 -34.74
C ASP A 156 0.42 0.03 -34.51
N ALA A 157 -0.33 1.14 -34.63
CA ALA A 157 0.18 2.47 -34.34
C ALA A 157 0.59 2.62 -32.87
N LEU A 158 -0.25 2.14 -31.93
CA LEU A 158 0.06 2.16 -30.50
C LEU A 158 1.27 1.28 -30.16
N ARG A 159 1.38 0.10 -30.76
CA ARG A 159 2.55 -0.77 -30.64
C ARG A 159 3.82 -0.08 -31.16
N GLY A 160 3.75 0.58 -32.31
CA GLY A 160 4.86 1.36 -32.87
C GLY A 160 5.27 2.50 -31.95
N PHE A 161 4.29 3.25 -31.46
CA PHE A 161 4.48 4.36 -30.51
C PHE A 161 5.18 3.90 -29.22
N TYR A 162 4.67 2.87 -28.54
CA TYR A 162 5.26 2.44 -27.26
C TYR A 162 6.68 1.90 -27.45
N LYS A 163 6.99 1.23 -28.56
CA LYS A 163 8.38 0.85 -28.90
C LYS A 163 9.28 2.08 -29.06
N ARG A 164 8.82 3.12 -29.76
CA ARG A 164 9.56 4.38 -29.89
C ARG A 164 9.76 5.05 -28.54
N PHE A 165 8.69 5.13 -27.73
CA PHE A 165 8.73 5.75 -26.42
C PHE A 165 9.65 5.02 -25.44
N ILE A 166 9.62 3.69 -25.42
CA ILE A 166 10.53 2.85 -24.62
C ILE A 166 11.99 3.10 -25.01
N THR A 167 12.27 3.19 -26.32
CA THR A 167 13.61 3.46 -26.83
C THR A 167 14.09 4.86 -26.42
N TYR A 168 13.21 5.86 -26.58
CA TYR A 168 13.48 7.22 -26.15
C TYR A 168 13.73 7.31 -24.63
N LEU A 169 12.85 6.73 -23.81
CA LEU A 169 12.99 6.73 -22.35
C LEU A 169 14.28 6.04 -21.92
N GLY A 170 14.62 4.91 -22.56
CA GLY A 170 15.87 4.22 -22.34
C GLY A 170 17.10 5.08 -22.61
N GLY A 171 17.11 5.85 -23.70
CA GLY A 171 18.20 6.79 -24.03
C GLY A 171 18.22 8.03 -23.12
N PHE A 172 17.06 8.61 -22.85
CA PHE A 172 16.89 9.76 -21.97
C PHE A 172 17.44 9.49 -20.57
N MET A 173 17.13 8.32 -20.00
CA MET A 173 17.60 7.89 -18.67
C MET A 173 19.10 7.51 -18.64
N VAL A 174 19.74 7.28 -19.79
CA VAL A 174 21.19 7.10 -19.88
C VAL A 174 21.91 8.45 -19.83
N GLY A 175 21.36 9.47 -20.50
CA GLY A 175 21.95 10.81 -20.55
C GLY A 175 21.93 11.56 -19.21
N SER A 176 21.09 11.15 -18.26
CA SER A 176 21.09 11.65 -16.87
C SER A 176 22.19 10.98 -16.03
N GLU A 177 23.45 11.05 -16.48
CA GLU A 177 24.56 10.45 -15.75
C GLU A 177 24.81 11.15 -14.40
N SER A 178 25.22 10.34 -13.42
CA SER A 178 25.54 10.80 -12.08
C SER A 178 26.68 11.83 -12.10
N SER A 179 26.50 12.94 -11.39
CA SER A 179 27.59 13.88 -11.12
C SER A 179 28.51 13.42 -9.98
N GLY A 180 28.30 12.21 -9.44
CA GLY A 180 28.98 11.69 -8.25
C GLY A 180 28.51 12.31 -6.93
N GLU A 181 27.63 13.30 -6.98
CA GLU A 181 27.08 13.96 -5.79
C GLU A 181 25.80 13.25 -5.35
N LEU A 182 25.76 12.83 -4.08
CA LEU A 182 24.56 12.27 -3.49
C LEU A 182 23.48 13.35 -3.35
N LYS A 183 22.40 13.26 -4.14
CA LYS A 183 21.30 14.24 -4.09
C LYS A 183 19.96 13.68 -4.52
N VAL A 184 18.89 14.41 -4.20
CA VAL A 184 17.55 14.14 -4.71
C VAL A 184 17.45 14.65 -6.16
N HIS A 185 17.13 13.79 -7.11
CA HIS A 185 17.11 14.10 -8.55
C HIS A 185 15.85 14.87 -9.00
N LYS A 186 15.57 16.03 -8.38
CA LYS A 186 14.39 16.86 -8.70
C LYS A 186 14.27 17.19 -10.20
N GLY A 187 15.39 17.43 -10.88
CA GLY A 187 15.42 17.72 -12.32
C GLY A 187 14.95 16.52 -13.16
N LEU A 188 15.45 15.32 -12.84
CA LEU A 188 15.03 14.07 -13.48
C LEU A 188 13.54 13.81 -13.23
N TYR A 189 13.10 13.95 -11.98
CA TYR A 189 11.68 13.81 -11.62
C TYR A 189 10.80 14.78 -12.42
N GLY A 190 11.22 16.05 -12.54
CA GLY A 190 10.51 17.06 -13.31
C GLY A 190 10.41 16.71 -14.80
N ALA A 191 11.48 16.16 -15.39
CA ALA A 191 11.48 15.74 -16.78
C ALA A 191 10.59 14.51 -17.02
N ILE A 192 10.67 13.49 -16.17
CA ILE A 192 9.83 12.28 -16.28
C ILE A 192 8.35 12.61 -16.03
N LYS A 193 8.05 13.54 -15.13
CA LYS A 193 6.68 13.97 -14.82
C LYS A 193 5.94 14.51 -16.04
N ARG A 194 6.65 15.04 -17.05
CA ARG A 194 6.05 15.48 -18.32
C ARG A 194 5.36 14.32 -19.06
N PHE A 195 5.84 13.10 -18.87
CA PHE A 195 5.30 11.91 -19.51
C PHE A 195 4.28 11.16 -18.64
N LYS A 196 3.83 11.76 -17.52
CA LYS A 196 2.95 11.07 -16.56
C LYS A 196 1.70 10.49 -17.21
N LYS A 197 1.01 11.26 -18.06
CA LYS A 197 -0.21 10.77 -18.73
C LYS A 197 0.10 9.62 -19.69
N ILE A 198 1.17 9.71 -20.46
CA ILE A 198 1.61 8.62 -21.36
C ILE A 198 1.87 7.33 -20.57
N ILE A 199 2.54 7.44 -19.42
CA ILE A 199 2.79 6.29 -18.53
C ILE A 199 1.47 5.74 -17.97
N GLN A 200 0.52 6.59 -17.56
CA GLN A 200 -0.79 6.16 -17.09
C GLN A 200 -1.60 5.44 -18.19
N HIS A 201 -1.60 5.96 -19.42
CA HIS A 201 -2.24 5.31 -20.58
C HIS A 201 -1.64 3.93 -20.87
N SER A 202 -0.32 3.78 -20.69
CA SER A 202 0.35 2.50 -20.95
C SER A 202 -0.14 1.36 -20.06
N LYS A 203 -0.78 1.63 -18.90
CA LYS A 203 -1.34 0.59 -18.01
C LYS A 203 -2.35 -0.33 -18.67
N ARG A 204 -3.06 0.15 -19.70
CA ARG A 204 -3.97 -0.67 -20.51
C ARG A 204 -3.22 -1.74 -21.32
N TYR A 205 -1.94 -1.52 -21.58
CA TYR A 205 -1.04 -2.39 -22.33
C TYR A 205 0.07 -2.91 -21.42
N ARG A 206 -0.29 -3.90 -20.59
CA ARG A 206 0.54 -4.43 -19.48
C ARG A 206 2.00 -4.71 -19.88
N ASP A 207 2.24 -5.31 -21.04
CA ASP A 207 3.58 -5.66 -21.50
C ASP A 207 4.49 -4.44 -21.66
N TYR A 208 4.00 -3.34 -22.24
CA TYR A 208 4.78 -2.11 -22.41
C TYR A 208 4.95 -1.37 -21.08
N TYR A 209 3.89 -1.33 -20.28
CA TYR A 209 3.92 -0.68 -18.98
C TYR A 209 4.97 -1.30 -18.03
N ILE A 210 5.02 -2.64 -17.98
CA ILE A 210 6.04 -3.36 -17.20
C ILE A 210 7.46 -2.99 -17.68
N VAL A 211 7.68 -2.90 -18.99
CA VAL A 211 8.98 -2.54 -19.56
C VAL A 211 9.36 -1.09 -19.20
N ILE A 212 8.42 -0.15 -19.30
CA ILE A 212 8.62 1.26 -18.91
C ILE A 212 9.02 1.36 -17.43
N CYS A 213 8.26 0.69 -16.56
CA CYS A 213 8.56 0.65 -15.13
C CYS A 213 9.94 0.04 -14.87
N SER A 214 10.24 -1.10 -15.50
CA SER A 214 11.53 -1.80 -15.36
C SER A 214 12.72 -0.94 -15.80
N ILE A 215 12.57 -0.15 -16.88
CA ILE A 215 13.61 0.79 -17.33
C ILE A 215 13.88 1.84 -16.26
N TYR A 216 12.83 2.43 -15.70
CA TYR A 216 12.98 3.41 -14.61
C TYR A 216 13.68 2.79 -13.40
N MET A 217 13.16 1.67 -12.90
CA MET A 217 13.67 0.98 -11.71
C MET A 217 15.14 0.59 -11.86
N ALA A 218 15.51 -0.02 -13.01
CA ALA A 218 16.88 -0.43 -13.27
C ALA A 218 17.85 0.77 -13.37
N ARG A 219 17.36 1.92 -13.85
CA ARG A 219 18.17 3.14 -13.97
C ARG A 219 18.32 3.86 -12.64
N SER A 220 17.23 4.05 -11.88
CA SER A 220 17.28 4.59 -10.51
C SER A 220 18.22 3.76 -9.64
N LYS A 221 18.12 2.42 -9.71
CA LYS A 221 19.02 1.51 -8.98
C LYS A 221 20.49 1.78 -9.28
N LYS A 222 20.87 1.78 -10.57
CA LYS A 222 22.26 2.03 -11.00
C LYS A 222 22.74 3.44 -10.65
N LEU A 223 21.85 4.43 -10.70
CA LEU A 223 22.16 5.82 -10.35
C LEU A 223 22.53 5.93 -8.88
N TYR A 224 21.68 5.44 -7.99
CA TYR A 224 21.94 5.48 -6.55
C TYR A 224 23.12 4.61 -6.13
N GLU A 225 23.29 3.42 -6.72
CA GLU A 225 24.48 2.59 -6.47
C GLU A 225 25.78 3.35 -6.77
N ARG A 226 25.84 4.07 -7.90
CA ARG A 226 27.03 4.86 -8.28
C ARG A 226 27.25 6.04 -7.34
N GLU A 227 26.19 6.77 -6.99
CA GLU A 227 26.28 7.95 -6.13
C GLU A 227 26.69 7.62 -4.70
N PHE A 228 26.02 6.64 -4.10
CA PHE A 228 26.41 6.15 -2.78
C PHE A 228 27.81 5.55 -2.82
N GLY A 229 28.13 4.72 -3.83
CA GLY A 229 29.47 4.15 -3.95
C GLY A 229 30.59 5.21 -4.03
N PHE A 230 30.38 6.32 -4.75
CA PHE A 230 31.35 7.41 -4.81
C PHE A 230 31.40 8.23 -3.51
N HIS A 231 30.23 8.54 -2.95
CA HIS A 231 30.12 9.31 -1.71
C HIS A 231 30.78 8.57 -0.55
N LEU A 232 30.46 7.29 -0.34
CA LEU A 232 31.02 6.46 0.73
C LEU A 232 32.55 6.32 0.62
N LYS A 233 33.09 6.12 -0.59
CA LYS A 233 34.55 6.10 -0.82
C LYS A 233 35.22 7.43 -0.46
N THR A 234 34.57 8.54 -0.80
CA THR A 234 35.07 9.89 -0.49
C THR A 234 35.08 10.13 1.02
N VAL A 235 33.98 9.78 1.70
CA VAL A 235 33.84 9.88 3.16
C VAL A 235 34.87 9.00 3.86
N LEU A 236 35.06 7.75 3.42
CA LEU A 236 36.05 6.84 3.99
C LEU A 236 37.48 7.38 3.88
N ARG A 237 37.82 8.00 2.74
CA ARG A 237 39.13 8.64 2.56
C ARG A 237 39.34 9.80 3.53
N LEU A 238 38.33 10.66 3.69
CA LEU A 238 38.39 11.79 4.63
C LEU A 238 38.49 11.34 6.09
N LEU A 239 37.82 10.23 6.43
CA LEU A 239 37.90 9.67 7.77
C LEU A 239 39.31 9.15 8.09
N LYS A 240 40.00 8.54 7.10
CA LYS A 240 41.38 8.04 7.26
C LYS A 240 42.40 9.15 7.56
N GLU A 241 42.12 10.40 7.23
CA GLU A 241 43.02 11.55 7.48
C GLU A 241 43.02 12.00 8.96
N GLY A 242 42.13 11.47 9.79
CA GLY A 242 42.15 11.66 11.24
C GLY A 242 40.82 11.29 11.87
N VAL A 243 40.76 10.11 12.47
CA VAL A 243 39.55 9.56 13.10
C VAL A 243 39.34 10.20 14.47
N THR A 244 38.13 10.71 14.70
CA THR A 244 37.64 11.13 16.02
C THR A 244 36.20 10.66 16.19
N GLN A 245 35.74 10.51 17.44
CA GLN A 245 34.35 10.13 17.73
C GLN A 245 33.35 11.09 17.08
N ASP A 246 33.56 12.41 17.23
CA ASP A 246 32.66 13.43 16.67
C ASP A 246 32.53 13.35 15.14
N LYS A 247 33.62 12.99 14.44
CA LYS A 247 33.60 12.78 12.99
C LYS A 247 32.79 11.55 12.61
N VAL A 248 32.97 10.43 13.32
CA VAL A 248 32.23 9.19 13.05
C VAL A 248 30.74 9.41 13.32
N ASP A 249 30.39 10.04 14.45
CA ASP A 249 29.01 10.37 14.82
C ASP A 249 28.35 11.23 13.74
N SER A 250 29.01 12.33 13.33
CA SER A 250 28.49 13.23 12.30
C SER A 250 28.34 12.55 10.93
N ILE A 251 29.28 11.69 10.55
CA ILE A 251 29.23 10.94 9.29
C ILE A 251 28.04 9.98 9.28
N PHE A 252 27.87 9.17 10.33
CA PHE A 252 26.76 8.21 10.38
C PHE A 252 25.40 8.91 10.46
N GLU A 253 25.27 9.94 11.28
CA GLU A 253 24.04 10.74 11.36
C GLU A 253 23.68 11.31 9.97
N THR A 254 24.62 12.00 9.33
CA THR A 254 24.40 12.61 8.02
C THR A 254 24.09 11.57 6.94
N LEU A 255 24.81 10.45 6.93
CA LEU A 255 24.65 9.38 5.94
C LEU A 255 23.26 8.73 6.06
N PHE A 256 22.86 8.34 7.27
CA PHE A 256 21.58 7.66 7.48
C PHE A 256 20.40 8.61 7.28
N GLU A 257 20.51 9.88 7.67
CA GLU A 257 19.49 10.89 7.36
C GLU A 257 19.35 11.17 5.86
N SER A 258 20.49 11.24 5.15
CA SER A 258 20.51 11.42 3.70
C SER A 258 19.87 10.23 3.01
N TYR A 259 20.23 9.01 3.40
CA TYR A 259 19.64 7.77 2.88
C TYR A 259 18.13 7.74 3.11
N ARG A 260 17.67 7.98 4.34
CA ARG A 260 16.24 8.04 4.69
C ARG A 260 15.49 9.07 3.85
N SER A 261 16.06 10.25 3.67
CA SER A 261 15.45 11.35 2.92
C SER A 261 15.32 11.01 1.43
N ILE A 262 16.35 10.40 0.84
CA ILE A 262 16.35 9.98 -0.56
C ILE A 262 15.31 8.88 -0.80
N VAL A 263 15.27 7.85 0.05
CA VAL A 263 14.28 6.77 -0.03
C VAL A 263 12.85 7.33 0.04
N ARG A 264 12.58 8.27 0.95
CA ARG A 264 11.26 8.93 1.07
C ARG A 264 10.91 9.75 -0.16
N CYS A 265 11.87 10.43 -0.77
CA CYS A 265 11.64 11.20 -1.99
C CYS A 265 11.32 10.28 -3.17
N GLU A 266 12.04 9.18 -3.33
CA GLU A 266 11.82 8.20 -4.39
C GLU A 266 10.46 7.50 -4.22
N ASP A 267 10.08 7.12 -2.99
CA ASP A 267 8.78 6.50 -2.71
C ASP A 267 7.61 7.44 -3.06
N ARG A 268 7.73 8.72 -2.67
CA ARG A 268 6.73 9.73 -3.05
C ARG A 268 6.66 9.91 -4.56
N PHE A 269 7.79 9.87 -5.26
CA PHE A 269 7.83 10.00 -6.70
C PHE A 269 7.14 8.82 -7.39
N LEU A 270 7.50 7.59 -7.04
CA LEU A 270 6.88 6.35 -7.55
C LEU A 270 5.36 6.38 -7.37
N LYS A 271 4.87 6.70 -6.17
CA LYS A 271 3.43 6.83 -5.88
C LYS A 271 2.77 7.93 -6.71
N SER A 272 3.43 9.09 -6.84
CA SER A 272 2.88 10.22 -7.60
C SER A 272 2.76 9.98 -9.11
N MET A 273 3.66 9.15 -9.65
CA MET A 273 3.68 8.73 -11.06
C MET A 273 2.90 7.44 -11.29
N GLU A 274 2.49 6.78 -10.21
CA GLU A 274 1.85 5.47 -10.20
C GLU A 274 2.65 4.42 -10.97
N ILE A 275 3.98 4.44 -10.84
CA ILE A 275 4.89 3.45 -11.44
C ILE A 275 4.85 2.17 -10.60
N GLU A 276 4.68 1.02 -11.25
CA GLU A 276 4.77 -0.28 -10.58
C GLU A 276 6.24 -0.61 -10.26
N GLY A 277 6.55 -0.70 -8.98
CA GLY A 277 7.88 -0.99 -8.46
C GLY A 277 7.97 -0.68 -6.97
N THR A 278 9.04 -1.14 -6.32
CA THR A 278 9.26 -0.88 -4.90
C THR A 278 10.59 -0.20 -4.63
N CYS A 279 10.62 0.75 -3.68
CA CYS A 279 11.88 1.34 -3.22
C CYS A 279 12.86 0.26 -2.70
N ALA A 280 12.36 -0.86 -2.17
CA ALA A 280 13.20 -1.98 -1.76
C ALA A 280 14.07 -2.51 -2.91
N GLU A 281 13.53 -2.61 -4.13
CA GLU A 281 14.28 -3.04 -5.31
C GLU A 281 15.33 -2.03 -5.77
N ILE A 282 14.99 -0.73 -5.72
CA ILE A 282 15.90 0.36 -6.10
C ILE A 282 17.10 0.42 -5.15
N PHE A 283 16.86 0.36 -3.85
CA PHE A 283 17.87 0.60 -2.83
C PHE A 283 18.54 -0.67 -2.27
N ARG A 284 18.16 -1.86 -2.74
CA ARG A 284 18.71 -3.14 -2.24
C ARG A 284 20.24 -3.15 -2.18
N ASN A 285 20.88 -2.73 -3.25
CA ASN A 285 22.34 -2.74 -3.35
C ASN A 285 22.97 -1.55 -2.61
N THR A 286 22.26 -0.42 -2.52
CA THR A 286 22.69 0.74 -1.74
C THR A 286 22.76 0.42 -0.25
N GLY A 287 21.78 -0.33 0.29
CA GLY A 287 21.81 -0.79 1.68
C GLY A 287 23.08 -1.61 1.98
N LEU A 288 23.42 -2.55 1.08
CA LEU A 288 24.64 -3.35 1.17
C LEU A 288 25.91 -2.50 1.15
N LEU A 289 26.01 -1.51 0.24
CA LEU A 289 27.15 -0.59 0.18
C LEU A 289 27.34 0.19 1.48
N ILE A 290 26.23 0.61 2.12
CA ILE A 290 26.29 1.32 3.40
C ILE A 290 26.76 0.36 4.51
N THR A 291 26.29 -0.89 4.53
CA THR A 291 26.76 -1.87 5.53
C THR A 291 28.24 -2.23 5.35
N GLU A 292 28.71 -2.39 4.11
CA GLU A 292 30.12 -2.62 3.80
C GLU A 292 30.98 -1.43 4.25
N PHE A 293 30.52 -0.21 4.00
CA PHE A 293 31.19 0.99 4.49
C PHE A 293 31.29 1.03 6.03
N VAL A 294 30.25 0.58 6.75
CA VAL A 294 30.31 0.49 8.21
C VAL A 294 31.34 -0.52 8.69
N GLU A 295 31.45 -1.68 8.02
CA GLU A 295 32.52 -2.66 8.30
C GLU A 295 33.92 -2.07 7.99
N ASP A 296 34.08 -1.35 6.88
CA ASP A 296 35.33 -0.65 6.54
C ASP A 296 35.73 0.41 7.58
N VAL A 297 34.75 1.15 8.11
CA VAL A 297 34.98 2.15 9.16
C VAL A 297 35.35 1.46 10.48
N TYR A 298 34.72 0.33 10.80
CA TYR A 298 35.04 -0.47 11.98
C TYR A 298 36.48 -1.01 11.95
N ASP A 299 36.97 -1.45 10.79
CA ASP A 299 38.35 -1.93 10.64
C ASP A 299 39.40 -0.85 10.93
N ILE A 300 39.03 0.43 10.74
CA ILE A 300 39.87 1.58 11.05
C ILE A 300 39.69 2.02 12.51
N ALA A 301 38.45 2.01 13.00
CA ALA A 301 38.04 2.65 14.26
C ALA A 301 36.94 1.84 14.98
N ASP A 302 37.34 0.77 15.66
CA ASP A 302 36.43 -0.22 16.23
C ASP A 302 35.48 0.37 17.29
N ALA A 303 36.03 1.05 18.30
CA ALA A 303 35.26 1.65 19.39
C ALA A 303 34.39 2.82 18.93
N GLU A 304 34.95 3.72 18.11
CA GLU A 304 34.24 4.90 17.62
C GLU A 304 33.04 4.51 16.75
N THR A 305 33.18 3.46 15.94
CA THR A 305 32.11 2.92 15.10
C THR A 305 30.93 2.40 15.94
N LEU A 306 31.22 1.58 16.96
CA LEU A 306 30.17 1.02 17.83
C LEU A 306 29.44 2.12 18.63
N ASN A 307 30.18 3.13 19.08
CA ASN A 307 29.60 4.29 19.74
C ASN A 307 28.68 5.08 18.80
N GLY A 308 29.14 5.36 17.58
CA GLY A 308 28.37 6.13 16.60
C GLY A 308 27.11 5.40 16.14
N LEU A 309 27.20 4.09 15.87
CA LEU A 309 26.04 3.27 15.55
C LEU A 309 25.03 3.24 16.71
N GLY A 310 25.51 3.11 17.94
CA GLY A 310 24.68 3.12 19.15
C GLY A 310 23.79 4.36 19.29
N LYS A 311 24.28 5.53 18.85
CA LYS A 311 23.54 6.80 18.85
C LYS A 311 22.64 6.99 17.62
N SER A 312 22.88 6.23 16.56
CA SER A 312 22.25 6.42 15.26
C SER A 312 20.88 5.72 15.13
N TRP A 313 20.49 4.91 16.11
CA TRP A 313 19.19 4.25 16.14
C TRP A 313 18.06 5.27 16.29
N LYS A 314 17.07 5.19 15.41
CA LYS A 314 15.89 6.08 15.41
C LYS A 314 14.63 5.23 15.46
N GLU A 315 13.56 5.78 16.02
CA GLU A 315 12.24 5.15 15.93
C GLU A 315 11.81 5.08 14.45
N ILE A 316 11.56 3.86 13.99
CA ILE A 316 11.05 3.56 12.65
C ILE A 316 9.56 3.87 12.66
N ARG A 317 9.13 4.73 11.73
CA ARG A 317 7.70 4.97 11.55
C ARG A 317 7.09 3.85 10.72
N PRO A 318 5.79 3.53 10.90
CA PRO A 318 5.12 2.46 10.14
C PRO A 318 5.12 2.66 8.62
N ASP A 319 5.36 3.88 8.13
CA ASP A 319 5.38 4.22 6.69
C ASP A 319 6.77 4.06 6.05
N GLU A 320 7.76 3.53 6.78
CA GLU A 320 9.17 3.47 6.36
C GLU A 320 9.70 2.06 6.15
N ASP A 321 8.94 1.18 5.50
CA ASP A 321 9.27 -0.24 5.38
C ASP A 321 10.71 -0.52 4.87
N VAL A 322 11.19 0.26 3.90
CA VAL A 322 12.55 0.10 3.33
C VAL A 322 13.63 0.55 4.30
N TYR A 323 13.45 1.71 4.95
CA TYR A 323 14.44 2.22 5.90
C TYR A 323 14.43 1.40 7.19
N GLY A 324 13.26 0.91 7.62
CA GLY A 324 13.12 0.00 8.75
C GLY A 324 13.80 -1.34 8.51
N SER A 325 13.62 -1.92 7.31
CA SER A 325 14.34 -3.13 6.90
C SER A 325 15.86 -2.91 6.94
N PHE A 326 16.32 -1.78 6.39
CA PHE A 326 17.74 -1.39 6.46
C PHE A 326 18.25 -1.22 7.89
N GLN A 327 17.48 -0.61 8.80
CA GLN A 327 17.88 -0.47 10.20
C GLN A 327 17.98 -1.82 10.92
N ASN A 328 17.13 -2.79 10.57
CA ASN A 328 17.24 -4.15 11.09
C ASN A 328 18.50 -4.86 10.57
N GLU A 329 18.81 -4.73 9.28
CA GLU A 329 20.06 -5.24 8.69
C GLU A 329 21.29 -4.61 9.37
N LEU A 330 21.28 -3.30 9.54
CA LEU A 330 22.36 -2.56 10.20
C LEU A 330 22.49 -2.96 11.68
N ARG A 331 21.39 -3.26 12.37
CA ARG A 331 21.40 -3.78 13.74
C ARG A 331 22.05 -5.15 13.82
N ASN A 332 21.75 -6.05 12.88
CA ASN A 332 22.40 -7.37 12.82
C ASN A 332 23.92 -7.22 12.59
N VAL A 333 24.34 -6.28 11.73
CA VAL A 333 25.76 -5.95 11.53
C VAL A 333 26.37 -5.40 12.83
N TYR A 334 25.70 -4.48 13.50
CA TYR A 334 26.14 -3.94 14.79
C TYR A 334 26.33 -5.04 15.84
N GLU A 335 25.36 -5.95 16.02
CA GLU A 335 25.45 -7.04 17.01
C GLU A 335 26.62 -8.00 16.71
N LYS A 336 26.88 -8.27 15.42
CA LYS A 336 28.04 -9.05 14.96
C LYS A 336 29.36 -8.34 15.28
N LEU A 337 29.46 -7.04 14.96
CA LEU A 337 30.65 -6.22 15.21
C LEU A 337 30.91 -6.03 16.71
N GLU A 338 29.87 -5.80 17.50
CA GLU A 338 29.92 -5.70 18.95
C GLU A 338 30.42 -7.02 19.56
N SER A 339 29.82 -8.16 19.17
CA SER A 339 30.26 -9.47 19.63
C SER A 339 31.72 -9.75 19.25
N GLY A 340 32.14 -9.37 18.04
CA GLY A 340 33.52 -9.48 17.57
C GLY A 340 34.49 -8.61 18.38
N TYR A 341 34.10 -7.35 18.62
CA TYR A 341 34.85 -6.39 19.42
C TYR A 341 35.09 -6.91 20.84
N LEU A 342 34.03 -7.36 21.50
CA LEU A 342 34.10 -7.86 22.87
C LEU A 342 34.90 -9.16 22.96
N LYS A 343 34.76 -10.07 22.00
CA LYS A 343 35.60 -11.28 21.94
C LYS A 343 37.08 -10.96 21.77
N LYS A 344 37.41 -10.00 20.89
CA LYS A 344 38.80 -9.57 20.59
C LYS A 344 39.44 -8.81 21.75
N LYS A 345 38.69 -7.91 22.38
CA LYS A 345 39.21 -7.02 23.45
C LYS A 345 39.21 -7.68 24.81
N MET A 346 38.26 -8.55 25.14
CA MET A 346 38.25 -9.18 26.45
C MET A 346 39.38 -10.23 26.53
N GLY A 347 40.26 -10.11 27.53
CA GLY A 347 41.28 -11.12 27.89
C GLY A 347 40.74 -12.21 28.83
N ARG A 348 41.61 -13.12 29.27
CA ARG A 348 41.33 -14.02 30.42
C ARG A 348 42.05 -13.47 31.67
N LYS A 349 41.51 -13.72 32.87
CA LYS A 349 42.10 -13.38 34.19
C LYS A 349 42.30 -11.86 34.40
N GLU A 350 43.30 -11.44 35.18
CA GLU A 350 43.61 -10.03 35.50
C GLU A 350 43.82 -9.17 34.23
N ASN A 351 44.43 -9.71 33.18
CA ASN A 351 44.55 -9.04 31.88
C ASN A 351 43.19 -8.83 31.18
N GLY A 352 42.14 -9.57 31.56
CA GLY A 352 40.78 -9.35 31.09
C GLY A 352 40.11 -8.15 31.78
N VAL A 353 40.46 -7.88 33.04
CA VAL A 353 39.89 -6.79 33.82
C VAL A 353 40.44 -5.43 33.38
N GLY A 354 41.76 -5.29 33.19
CA GLY A 354 42.32 -4.03 32.67
C GLY A 354 41.82 -3.70 31.26
N LYS A 355 41.53 -4.71 30.43
CA LYS A 355 40.91 -4.51 29.11
C LYS A 355 39.41 -4.17 29.19
N LEU A 356 38.70 -4.66 30.21
CA LEU A 356 37.33 -4.24 30.49
C LEU A 356 37.29 -2.76 30.90
N GLU A 357 38.20 -2.30 31.77
CA GLU A 357 38.31 -0.87 32.12
C GLU A 357 38.54 -0.01 30.88
N GLU A 358 39.40 -0.46 29.94
CA GLU A 358 39.64 0.24 28.69
C GLU A 358 38.36 0.37 27.86
N VAL A 359 37.58 -0.71 27.74
CA VAL A 359 36.28 -0.70 27.03
C VAL A 359 35.26 0.21 27.72
N LEU A 360 35.16 0.14 29.05
CA LEU A 360 34.24 0.97 29.84
C LEU A 360 34.59 2.47 29.76
N ARG A 361 35.87 2.81 29.65
CA ARG A 361 36.34 4.19 29.50
C ARG A 361 36.16 4.74 28.08
N LYS A 362 36.38 3.91 27.05
CA LYS A 362 36.32 4.34 25.64
C LYS A 362 34.91 4.28 25.05
N SER A 363 34.08 3.37 25.52
CA SER A 363 32.69 3.27 25.04
C SER A 363 31.85 4.37 25.66
N SER A 364 31.09 5.09 24.83
CA SER A 364 29.99 5.94 25.27
C SER A 364 28.63 5.23 25.19
N ASN A 365 28.60 4.02 24.62
CA ASN A 365 27.40 3.21 24.46
C ASN A 365 27.18 2.30 25.69
N GLU A 366 26.09 2.55 26.42
CA GLU A 366 25.72 1.80 27.63
C GLU A 366 25.41 0.31 27.37
N GLU A 367 24.89 -0.03 26.20
CA GLU A 367 24.62 -1.43 25.84
C GLU A 367 25.93 -2.22 25.71
N VAL A 368 26.92 -1.64 25.02
CA VAL A 368 28.27 -2.22 24.90
C VAL A 368 28.92 -2.35 26.26
N LYS A 369 28.78 -1.34 27.14
CA LYS A 369 29.32 -1.40 28.50
C LYS A 369 28.68 -2.53 29.30
N ARG A 370 27.35 -2.66 29.25
CA ARG A 370 26.62 -3.72 29.97
C ARG A 370 27.02 -5.12 29.49
N LYS A 371 27.05 -5.35 28.17
CA LYS A 371 27.51 -6.62 27.58
C LYS A 371 28.99 -6.89 27.88
N ALA A 372 29.81 -5.83 27.86
CA ALA A 372 31.10 -5.67 28.52
C ALA A 372 31.26 -6.49 29.79
N VAL A 373 30.50 -6.04 30.76
CA VAL A 373 30.54 -6.49 32.14
C VAL A 373 30.00 -7.90 32.26
N VAL A 374 28.87 -8.21 31.60
CA VAL A 374 28.28 -9.56 31.62
C VAL A 374 29.27 -10.60 31.08
N LEU A 375 29.94 -10.33 29.96
CA LEU A 375 30.98 -11.21 29.41
C LEU A 375 32.20 -11.30 30.34
N GLY A 376 32.57 -10.21 31.00
CA GLY A 376 33.62 -10.19 32.01
C GLY A 376 33.30 -11.11 33.18
N VAL A 377 32.09 -10.99 33.73
CA VAL A 377 31.57 -11.84 34.81
C VAL A 377 31.56 -13.31 34.40
N GLN A 378 30.99 -13.63 33.23
CA GLN A 378 30.94 -15.01 32.73
C GLN A 378 32.34 -15.65 32.69
N ARG A 379 33.35 -14.94 32.18
CA ARG A 379 34.73 -15.44 32.13
C ARG A 379 35.39 -15.62 33.49
N VAL A 380 35.09 -14.75 34.46
CA VAL A 380 35.55 -14.93 35.84
C VAL A 380 34.90 -16.16 36.48
N MET A 381 33.64 -16.45 36.11
CA MET A 381 32.86 -17.56 36.65
C MET A 381 33.07 -18.91 35.93
N GLU A 382 33.59 -18.92 34.69
CA GLU A 382 33.96 -20.12 33.93
C GLU A 382 35.16 -20.89 34.53
N GLU A 383 35.92 -20.30 35.46
CA GLU A 383 36.97 -21.02 36.19
C GLU A 383 36.35 -21.98 37.22
N GLU A 384 36.22 -23.26 36.84
CA GLU A 384 35.47 -24.33 37.52
C GLU A 384 36.17 -25.06 38.68
N ASP A 385 37.31 -24.58 39.21
CA ASP A 385 37.96 -25.29 40.32
C ASP A 385 37.35 -24.89 41.69
N ARG A 386 36.22 -25.54 42.01
CA ARG A 386 35.54 -25.45 43.32
C ARG A 386 36.45 -26.01 44.42
N GLY A 387 36.97 -25.15 45.30
CA GLY A 387 37.63 -25.56 46.55
C GLY A 387 38.98 -24.92 46.83
N ASP A 388 39.63 -24.26 45.86
CA ASP A 388 40.88 -23.52 46.13
C ASP A 388 40.58 -22.11 46.65
N LEU A 389 40.75 -21.90 47.95
CA LEU A 389 40.50 -20.63 48.63
C LEU A 389 41.27 -19.45 47.99
N LYS A 390 42.50 -19.68 47.51
CA LYS A 390 43.30 -18.63 46.86
C LYS A 390 42.64 -18.16 45.56
N ARG A 391 42.07 -19.08 44.78
CA ARG A 391 41.36 -18.76 43.53
C ARG A 391 40.02 -18.11 43.80
N THR A 392 39.30 -18.54 44.82
CA THR A 392 38.02 -17.91 45.22
C THR A 392 38.24 -16.45 45.65
N ILE A 393 39.27 -16.17 46.45
CA ILE A 393 39.67 -14.79 46.80
C ILE A 393 40.06 -14.01 45.53
N GLY A 394 40.78 -14.63 44.59
CA GLY A 394 41.13 -14.04 43.30
C GLY A 394 39.90 -13.64 42.48
N ARG A 395 38.93 -14.54 42.31
CA ARG A 395 37.67 -14.28 41.60
C ARG A 395 36.86 -13.17 42.26
N TRP A 396 36.75 -13.20 43.59
CA TRP A 396 36.04 -12.16 44.34
C TRP A 396 36.68 -10.78 44.15
N ARG A 397 38.00 -10.72 44.16
CA ARG A 397 38.75 -9.48 43.89
C ARG A 397 38.44 -8.91 42.52
N LEU A 398 38.42 -9.76 41.49
CA LEU A 398 38.11 -9.34 40.12
C LEU A 398 36.67 -8.82 40.02
N LEU A 399 35.69 -9.52 40.60
CA LEU A 399 34.29 -9.07 40.62
C LEU A 399 34.09 -7.76 41.38
N ASN A 400 34.74 -7.60 42.54
CA ASN A 400 34.66 -6.37 43.33
C ASN A 400 35.28 -5.18 42.59
N HIS A 401 36.41 -5.40 41.89
CA HIS A 401 37.01 -4.36 41.07
C HIS A 401 36.13 -4.03 39.85
N MET A 402 35.55 -5.01 39.14
CA MET A 402 34.57 -4.75 38.07
C MET A 402 33.39 -3.91 38.56
N LYS A 403 32.85 -4.23 39.75
CA LYS A 403 31.76 -3.47 40.39
C LYS A 403 32.13 -2.01 40.66
N ASN A 404 33.39 -1.74 41.02
CA ASN A 404 33.86 -0.38 41.28
C ASN A 404 34.05 0.44 40.00
N VAL A 405 34.41 -0.21 38.89
CA VAL A 405 34.62 0.45 37.58
C VAL A 405 33.28 0.72 36.88
N CYS A 406 32.25 -0.08 37.16
CA CYS A 406 30.91 0.14 36.62
C CYS A 406 30.16 1.24 37.38
N SER A 407 29.67 2.24 36.66
CA SER A 407 28.79 3.29 37.22
C SER A 407 27.36 2.80 37.51
N GLU A 408 26.90 1.75 36.82
CA GLU A 408 25.57 1.18 36.98
C GLU A 408 25.58 -0.13 37.76
N ARG A 409 24.53 -0.37 38.54
CA ARG A 409 24.31 -1.67 39.19
C ARG A 409 23.83 -2.70 38.17
N ILE A 410 24.65 -3.73 37.95
CA ILE A 410 24.35 -4.83 37.03
C ILE A 410 24.07 -6.08 37.86
N SER A 411 22.85 -6.63 37.74
CA SER A 411 22.37 -7.82 38.47
C SER A 411 23.31 -9.01 38.37
N GLU A 412 23.88 -9.25 37.20
CA GLU A 412 24.75 -10.38 36.91
C GLU A 412 26.06 -10.30 37.72
N VAL A 413 26.56 -9.08 37.99
CA VAL A 413 27.74 -8.87 38.85
C VAL A 413 27.39 -9.18 40.31
N GLU A 414 26.23 -8.72 40.77
CA GLU A 414 25.78 -8.93 42.15
C GLU A 414 25.46 -10.41 42.43
N ASP A 415 24.89 -11.12 41.46
CA ASP A 415 24.62 -12.55 41.55
C ASP A 415 25.90 -13.37 41.56
N ALA A 416 26.86 -13.04 40.69
CA ALA A 416 28.16 -13.68 40.67
C ALA A 416 28.95 -13.41 41.96
N GLU A 417 28.91 -12.17 42.46
CA GLU A 417 29.56 -11.80 43.72
C GLU A 417 28.98 -12.58 44.90
N ARG A 418 27.66 -12.66 45.03
CA ARG A 418 27.00 -13.47 46.08
C ARG A 418 27.37 -14.95 46.00
N LYS A 419 27.45 -15.51 44.79
CA LYS A 419 27.86 -16.89 44.58
C LYS A 419 29.30 -17.14 45.01
N VAL A 420 30.23 -16.25 44.63
CA VAL A 420 31.65 -16.35 45.04
C VAL A 420 31.81 -16.12 46.54
N GLU A 421 31.02 -15.23 47.15
CA GLU A 421 30.97 -15.03 48.60
C GLU A 421 30.56 -16.30 49.35
N SER A 422 29.51 -17.00 48.90
CA SER A 422 29.12 -18.29 49.50
C SER A 422 30.15 -19.40 49.27
N GLU A 423 30.84 -19.41 48.12
CA GLU A 423 31.95 -20.34 47.87
C GLU A 423 33.17 -20.03 48.77
N PHE A 424 33.41 -18.75 49.03
CA PHE A 424 34.45 -18.28 49.95
C PHE A 424 34.15 -18.73 51.38
N GLU A 425 32.92 -18.51 51.86
CA GLU A 425 32.48 -18.95 53.19
C GLU A 425 32.73 -20.45 53.39
N LYS A 426 32.28 -21.29 52.45
CA LYS A 426 32.51 -22.75 52.50
C LYS A 426 33.99 -23.10 52.51
N SER A 427 34.78 -22.51 51.60
CA SER A 427 36.22 -22.80 51.49
C SER A 427 36.99 -22.34 52.74
N CYS A 428 36.59 -21.23 53.34
CA CYS A 428 37.17 -20.73 54.59
C CYS A 428 36.81 -21.61 55.78
N ILE A 429 35.58 -22.10 55.89
CA ILE A 429 35.20 -23.05 56.95
C ILE A 429 36.10 -24.30 56.87
N ASP A 430 36.23 -24.89 55.68
CA ASP A 430 37.08 -26.07 55.48
C ASP A 430 38.56 -25.79 55.78
N THR A 431 39.08 -24.63 55.35
CA THR A 431 40.51 -24.29 55.49
C THR A 431 40.89 -23.82 56.89
N ILE A 432 40.02 -23.03 57.54
CA ILE A 432 40.31 -22.38 58.82
C ILE A 432 39.87 -23.26 59.99
N LEU A 433 38.68 -23.84 59.91
CA LEU A 433 38.06 -24.60 61.00
C LEU A 433 38.29 -26.12 60.89
N GLY A 434 38.62 -26.64 59.71
CA GLY A 434 38.70 -28.09 59.45
C GLY A 434 39.79 -28.86 60.23
N ASN A 435 40.85 -28.19 60.70
CA ASN A 435 42.01 -28.84 61.33
C ASN A 435 42.27 -28.40 62.79
N GLY A 436 41.35 -27.66 63.43
CA GLY A 436 41.45 -27.26 64.85
C GLY A 436 42.58 -26.28 65.20
N LYS A 437 43.32 -25.75 64.22
CA LYS A 437 44.40 -24.76 64.40
C LYS A 437 44.02 -23.40 63.83
N VAL A 438 42.93 -22.83 64.34
CA VAL A 438 42.26 -21.65 63.77
C VAL A 438 43.21 -20.46 63.60
N VAL A 439 44.02 -20.13 64.62
CA VAL A 439 44.94 -18.98 64.61
C VAL A 439 46.06 -19.13 63.57
N GLU A 440 46.68 -20.32 63.44
CA GLU A 440 47.70 -20.59 62.41
C GLU A 440 47.10 -20.56 61.00
N ASN A 441 45.90 -21.11 60.84
CA ASN A 441 45.21 -21.16 59.54
C ASN A 441 44.81 -19.74 59.07
N VAL A 442 44.29 -18.89 59.95
CA VAL A 442 44.00 -17.48 59.64
C VAL A 442 45.28 -16.75 59.20
N ARG A 443 46.40 -16.97 59.90
CA ARG A 443 47.69 -16.38 59.54
C ARG A 443 48.19 -16.86 58.16
N GLY A 444 47.82 -18.07 57.73
CA GLY A 444 48.09 -18.60 56.39
C GLY A 444 47.18 -18.03 55.28
N VAL A 445 45.95 -17.62 55.62
CA VAL A 445 44.98 -17.04 54.67
C VAL A 445 45.20 -15.55 54.46
N LEU A 446 45.59 -14.80 55.49
CA LEU A 446 45.82 -13.35 55.43
C LEU A 446 46.74 -12.90 54.26
N PRO A 447 47.88 -13.55 53.97
CA PRO A 447 48.73 -13.22 52.83
C PRO A 447 48.07 -13.39 51.46
N LEU A 448 47.00 -14.19 51.37
CA LEU A 448 46.26 -14.40 50.12
C LEU A 448 45.32 -13.23 49.81
N ILE A 449 44.94 -12.46 50.85
CA ILE A 449 44.05 -11.30 50.78
C ILE A 449 44.86 -10.05 50.43
N GLY A 450 45.40 -10.02 49.22
CA GLY A 450 45.99 -8.82 48.61
C GLY A 450 44.93 -7.91 47.95
N GLY A 451 45.34 -6.73 47.48
CA GLY A 451 44.50 -5.83 46.68
C GLY A 451 44.19 -4.48 47.33
N GLU A 452 43.16 -3.79 46.84
CA GLU A 452 42.69 -2.49 47.36
C GLU A 452 42.19 -2.60 48.81
N LYS A 453 42.36 -1.52 49.59
CA LYS A 453 41.95 -1.48 51.00
C LYS A 453 40.47 -1.82 51.19
N SER A 454 39.61 -1.27 50.34
CA SER A 454 38.16 -1.53 50.33
C SER A 454 37.82 -3.02 50.16
N PHE A 455 38.56 -3.74 49.32
CA PHE A 455 38.41 -5.17 49.13
C PHE A 455 38.89 -5.95 50.35
N ARG A 456 40.06 -5.60 50.91
CA ARG A 456 40.60 -6.27 52.11
C ARG A 456 39.64 -6.13 53.30
N ASP A 457 39.14 -4.93 53.54
CA ASP A 457 38.17 -4.64 54.60
C ASP A 457 36.92 -5.51 54.47
N LYS A 458 36.42 -5.67 53.24
CA LYS A 458 35.25 -6.49 52.93
C LYS A 458 35.48 -7.97 53.23
N VAL A 459 36.60 -8.53 52.78
CA VAL A 459 36.94 -9.95 53.01
C VAL A 459 37.23 -10.20 54.49
N ILE A 460 37.96 -9.31 55.16
CA ILE A 460 38.29 -9.43 56.59
C ILE A 460 37.04 -9.32 57.46
N LYS A 461 36.12 -8.40 57.15
CA LYS A 461 34.83 -8.30 57.84
C LYS A 461 34.06 -9.62 57.72
N LYS A 462 34.04 -10.21 56.53
CA LYS A 462 33.34 -11.48 56.29
C LYS A 462 33.99 -12.66 57.03
N MET A 463 35.32 -12.72 57.08
CA MET A 463 36.04 -13.69 57.91
C MET A 463 35.72 -13.53 59.40
N ARG A 464 35.68 -12.29 59.91
CA ARG A 464 35.32 -12.00 61.30
C ARG A 464 33.89 -12.48 61.62
N GLU A 465 32.92 -12.14 60.77
CA GLU A 465 31.52 -12.60 60.93
C GLU A 465 31.43 -14.14 60.98
N MET A 466 32.17 -14.83 60.12
CA MET A 466 32.20 -16.30 60.09
C MET A 466 32.84 -16.91 61.34
N ILE A 467 33.98 -16.37 61.80
CA ILE A 467 34.74 -16.91 62.93
C ILE A 467 34.02 -16.65 64.26
N SER A 468 33.45 -15.45 64.44
CA SER A 468 32.66 -15.12 65.64
C SER A 468 31.41 -15.99 65.80
N ASN A 469 30.90 -16.58 64.72
CA ASN A 469 29.72 -17.45 64.76
C ASN A 469 30.05 -18.93 65.03
N ASN A 470 31.32 -19.36 65.00
CA ASN A 470 31.69 -20.78 64.96
C ASN A 470 32.84 -21.20 65.90
N VAL A 471 33.44 -20.30 66.68
CA VAL A 471 34.67 -20.56 67.48
C VAL A 471 34.53 -20.03 68.92
N GLU A 472 35.27 -20.62 69.87
CA GLU A 472 35.30 -20.22 71.29
C GLU A 472 35.90 -18.82 71.52
N GLU A 473 35.37 -18.10 72.53
CA GLU A 473 35.64 -16.69 72.83
C GLU A 473 37.13 -16.30 72.89
N LYS A 474 37.99 -17.17 73.43
CA LYS A 474 39.44 -16.92 73.54
C LYS A 474 40.17 -16.93 72.20
N GLU A 475 39.81 -17.85 71.30
CA GLU A 475 40.42 -17.91 69.96
C GLU A 475 39.89 -16.77 69.08
N VAL A 476 38.65 -16.33 69.32
CA VAL A 476 38.06 -15.16 68.65
C VAL A 476 38.84 -13.88 68.99
N GLU A 477 39.26 -13.66 70.24
CA GLU A 477 40.06 -12.47 70.63
C GLU A 477 41.44 -12.44 69.94
N GLU A 478 42.15 -13.58 69.86
CA GLU A 478 43.45 -13.66 69.19
C GLU A 478 43.35 -13.49 67.67
N VAL A 479 42.34 -14.09 67.05
CA VAL A 479 42.04 -13.90 65.63
C VAL A 479 41.65 -12.45 65.35
N ASP A 480 40.83 -11.84 66.21
CA ASP A 480 40.37 -10.47 66.00
C ASP A 480 41.53 -9.46 66.08
N LYS A 481 42.52 -9.72 66.94
CA LYS A 481 43.78 -8.97 66.99
C LYS A 481 44.56 -9.10 65.67
N LEU A 482 44.73 -10.31 65.15
CA LEU A 482 45.42 -10.56 63.86
C LEU A 482 44.70 -9.92 62.67
N LEU A 483 43.37 -9.94 62.65
CA LEU A 483 42.57 -9.32 61.58
C LEU A 483 42.63 -7.79 61.63
N ARG A 484 42.72 -7.17 62.82
CA ARG A 484 42.91 -5.70 62.96
C ARG A 484 44.28 -5.23 62.51
N GLU A 485 45.32 -6.05 62.70
CA GLU A 485 46.68 -5.74 62.26
C GLU A 485 46.86 -5.83 60.74
N ALA A 486 45.91 -6.46 60.02
CA ALA A 486 45.98 -6.70 58.57
C ALA A 486 45.25 -5.66 57.69
N VAL A 487 44.49 -4.73 58.28
CA VAL A 487 43.63 -3.72 57.62
C VAL A 487 44.34 -2.40 57.36
#